data_AF-A0A945UBZ7-F1
#
_entry.id   AF-A0A945UBZ7-F1
#
_cell.length_a   1.000
_cell.length_b   1.000
_cell.length_c   1.000
_cell.angle_alpha   90.00
_cell.angle_beta   90.00
_cell.angle_gamma   90.00
#
_symmetry.space_group_name_H-M   'P 1'
#
loop_
_entity.id
_entity.type
_entity.pdbx_description
1 polymer ?
#
loop_
_entity_poly.entity_id
_entity_poly.type
_entity_poly.pdbx_seq_one_letter_code
_entity_poly.pdbx_strand_id
1 'polypeptide(L)'
;MKIIEKLRSASPVYSFEFFPPKDSAGFASLFETIGRLKSSSPGFVSVTYGAGGSTRAKTVDLVGNIKNTIGIESMAHLTCVGHDQNEISSVLESLKERNIDNVLALRGDP
;
A
#
# COMPACT_ATOMS: atom_id res chain seq x y z
N MET A 1 -6.00 -6.05 9.60
CA MET A 1 -7.05 -5.24 10.27
C MET A 1 -7.68 -4.36 9.22
N LYS A 2 -9.01 -4.20 9.23
CA LYS A 2 -9.66 -3.35 8.23
C LYS A 2 -9.58 -1.90 8.67
N ILE A 3 -9.19 -0.98 7.79
CA ILE A 3 -9.01 0.44 8.13
C ILE A 3 -10.31 1.07 8.65
N ILE A 4 -11.47 0.59 8.18
CA ILE A 4 -12.78 1.02 8.68
C ILE A 4 -12.93 0.84 10.20
N GLU A 5 -12.27 -0.16 10.79
CA GLU A 5 -12.30 -0.42 12.23
C GLU A 5 -11.54 0.67 13.00
N LYS A 6 -10.44 1.18 12.44
CA LYS A 6 -9.67 2.29 13.02
C LYS A 6 -10.43 3.62 12.92
N LEU A 7 -11.07 3.85 11.78
CA LEU A 7 -11.82 5.09 11.52
C LEU A 7 -13.09 5.22 12.38
N ARG A 8 -13.58 4.13 12.98
CA ARG A 8 -14.72 4.16 13.91
C ARG A 8 -14.34 4.63 15.32
N SER A 9 -13.06 4.81 15.61
CA SER A 9 -12.62 5.29 16.94
C SER A 9 -12.96 6.77 17.15
N ALA A 10 -13.08 7.20 18.40
CA ALA A 10 -13.34 8.60 18.75
C ALA A 10 -12.12 9.53 18.57
N SER A 11 -10.93 8.97 18.33
CA SER A 11 -9.70 9.74 18.16
C SER A 11 -9.41 10.01 16.68
N PRO A 12 -8.81 11.16 16.33
CA PRO A 12 -8.36 11.41 14.97
C PRO A 12 -7.41 10.33 14.47
N VAL A 13 -7.65 9.86 13.25
CA VAL A 13 -6.77 8.93 12.55
C VAL A 13 -6.02 9.70 11.47
N TYR A 14 -4.70 9.59 11.47
CA TYR A 14 -3.87 10.12 10.40
C TYR A 14 -3.06 8.98 9.77
N SER A 15 -2.67 9.20 8.51
CA SER A 15 -1.96 8.25 7.67
C SER A 15 -0.92 8.96 6.82
N PHE A 16 0.00 8.17 6.25
CA PHE A 16 0.99 8.65 5.29
C PHE A 16 0.87 7.88 3.98
N GLU A 17 1.20 8.53 2.88
CA GLU A 17 1.24 7.93 1.55
C GLU A 17 2.65 7.92 1.00
N PHE A 18 3.05 6.80 0.39
CA PHE A 18 4.38 6.62 -0.21
C PHE A 18 4.29 6.16 -1.66
N PHE A 19 5.36 6.44 -2.40
CA PHE A 19 5.53 6.00 -3.79
C PHE A 19 6.56 4.86 -3.86
N PRO A 20 6.34 3.81 -4.68
CA PRO A 20 7.34 2.77 -4.90
C PRO A 20 8.64 3.37 -5.46
N PRO A 21 9.79 3.16 -4.79
CA PRO A 21 11.07 3.66 -5.28
C PRO A 21 11.51 3.00 -6.59
N LYS A 22 12.37 3.71 -7.34
CA LYS A 22 12.90 3.20 -8.62
C LYS A 22 13.98 2.15 -8.40
N ASP A 23 14.81 2.29 -7.38
CA ASP A 23 16.00 1.48 -7.10
C ASP A 23 16.08 1.02 -5.63
N SER A 24 17.04 0.12 -5.36
CA SER A 24 17.26 -0.50 -4.05
C SER A 24 17.65 0.50 -2.97
N ALA A 25 18.43 1.54 -3.31
CA ALA A 25 18.81 2.59 -2.37
C ALA A 25 17.57 3.38 -1.90
N GLY A 26 16.66 3.69 -2.82
CA GLY A 26 15.38 4.31 -2.50
C GLY A 26 14.48 3.42 -1.63
N PHE A 27 14.47 2.10 -1.86
CA PHE A 27 13.76 1.16 -0.98
C PHE A 27 14.34 1.16 0.44
N ALA A 28 15.67 1.13 0.59
CA ALA A 28 16.31 1.19 1.90
C ALA A 28 15.95 2.48 2.65
N SER A 29 16.05 3.63 1.96
CA SER A 29 15.68 4.94 2.53
C SER A 29 14.20 5.04 2.89
N LEU A 30 13.32 4.47 2.06
CA LEU A 30 11.89 4.41 2.34
C LEU A 30 11.61 3.59 3.61
N PHE A 31 12.17 2.39 3.74
CA PHE A 31 11.95 1.56 4.93
C PHE A 31 12.51 2.20 6.20
N GLU A 32 13.64 2.88 6.13
CA GLU A 32 14.15 3.68 7.24
C GLU A 32 13.17 4.79 7.64
N THR A 33 12.65 5.53 6.66
CA THR A 33 11.69 6.62 6.87
C THR A 33 10.40 6.11 7.51
N ILE A 34 9.84 5.02 6.99
CA ILE A 34 8.64 4.39 7.57
C ILE A 34 8.92 3.90 9.00
N GLY A 35 10.10 3.32 9.24
CA GLY A 35 10.53 2.92 10.58
C GLY A 35 10.57 4.07 11.58
N ARG A 36 11.06 5.25 11.16
CA ARG A 36 11.02 6.47 11.96
C ARG A 36 9.59 6.97 12.19
N LEU A 37 8.76 7.00 11.15
CA LEU A 37 7.36 7.44 11.25
C LEU A 37 6.49 6.49 12.09
N LYS A 38 6.88 5.23 12.25
CA LYS A 38 6.18 4.28 13.13
C LYS A 38 6.00 4.83 14.55
N SER A 39 6.98 5.59 15.07
CA SER A 39 6.91 6.13 16.43
C SER A 39 5.79 7.14 16.65
N SER A 40 5.27 7.76 15.58
CA SER A 40 4.09 8.62 15.71
C SER A 40 2.83 7.79 15.98
N SER A 41 2.81 6.50 15.62
CA SER A 41 1.63 5.61 15.64
C SER A 41 0.57 5.99 14.60
N PRO A 42 0.91 5.99 13.30
CA PRO A 42 -0.09 6.23 12.26
C PRO A 42 -1.17 5.13 12.28
N GLY A 43 -2.39 5.49 11.89
CA GLY A 43 -3.47 4.51 11.78
C GLY A 43 -3.17 3.45 10.73
N PHE A 44 -2.67 3.89 9.58
CA PHE A 44 -2.26 3.07 8.45
C PHE A 44 -1.33 3.88 7.54
N VAL A 45 -0.77 3.22 6.53
CA VAL A 45 -0.09 3.89 5.41
C VAL A 45 -0.64 3.40 4.07
N SER A 46 -0.57 4.22 3.04
CA SER A 46 -0.91 3.84 1.66
C SER A 46 0.34 3.81 0.78
N VAL A 47 0.33 2.94 -0.23
CA VAL A 47 1.35 2.89 -1.27
C VAL A 47 0.69 3.08 -2.62
N THR A 48 1.20 4.03 -3.39
CA THR A 48 0.66 4.33 -4.71
C THR A 48 0.91 3.22 -5.72
N TYR A 49 0.13 3.25 -6.80
CA TYR A 49 0.14 2.28 -7.87
C TYR A 49 0.42 3.02 -9.17
N GLY A 50 1.52 2.69 -9.84
CA GLY A 50 1.97 3.38 -11.04
C GLY A 50 0.94 3.27 -12.17
N ALA A 51 0.69 4.38 -12.85
CA ALA A 51 -0.15 4.42 -14.04
C ALA A 51 0.35 3.42 -15.09
N GLY A 52 -0.59 2.76 -15.77
CA GLY A 52 -0.31 1.70 -16.74
C GLY A 52 0.36 0.45 -16.16
N GLY A 53 0.46 0.32 -14.83
CA GLY A 53 0.94 -0.89 -14.18
C GLY A 53 2.46 -1.07 -14.12
N SER A 54 3.24 -0.03 -14.45
CA SER A 54 4.71 -0.08 -14.46
C SER A 54 5.37 -0.47 -13.13
N THR A 55 4.67 -0.30 -12.00
CA THR A 55 5.16 -0.64 -10.65
C THR A 55 4.32 -1.70 -9.94
N ARG A 56 3.49 -2.48 -10.66
CA ARG A 56 2.58 -3.53 -10.14
C ARG A 56 3.19 -4.36 -9.01
N ALA A 57 4.25 -5.11 -9.34
CA ALA A 57 4.90 -6.03 -8.41
C ALA A 57 5.51 -5.29 -7.21
N LYS A 58 6.11 -4.11 -7.47
CA LYS A 58 6.73 -3.28 -6.43
C LYS A 58 5.72 -2.81 -5.38
N THR A 59 4.51 -2.41 -5.80
CA THR A 59 3.47 -1.98 -4.85
C THR A 59 3.03 -3.13 -3.95
N VAL A 60 2.74 -4.31 -4.52
CA VAL A 60 2.31 -5.51 -3.78
C VAL A 60 3.38 -5.96 -2.76
N ASP A 61 4.64 -6.00 -3.19
CA ASP A 61 5.76 -6.34 -2.30
C ASP A 61 5.90 -5.31 -1.17
N LEU A 62 5.83 -4.02 -1.50
CA LEU A 62 6.05 -2.94 -0.55
C LEU A 62 4.98 -2.91 0.54
N VAL A 63 3.68 -2.99 0.20
CA VAL A 63 2.62 -3.05 1.21
C VAL A 63 2.77 -4.29 2.10
N GLY A 64 3.12 -5.44 1.51
CA GLY A 64 3.38 -6.67 2.25
C GLY A 64 4.51 -6.52 3.25
N ASN A 65 5.64 -5.94 2.84
CA ASN A 65 6.79 -5.72 3.72
C ASN A 65 6.48 -4.72 4.85
N ILE A 66 5.75 -3.65 4.54
CA ILE A 66 5.35 -2.67 5.57
C ILE A 66 4.48 -3.34 6.64
N LYS A 67 3.45 -4.10 6.24
CA LYS A 67 2.57 -4.77 7.20
C LYS A 67 3.27 -5.88 7.97
N ASN A 68 3.95 -6.77 7.27
CA ASN A 68 4.44 -8.01 7.85
C ASN A 68 5.81 -7.86 8.54
N THR A 69 6.63 -6.89 8.15
CA THR A 69 7.97 -6.66 8.74
C THR A 69 7.98 -5.45 9.67
N ILE A 70 7.41 -4.32 9.26
CA ILE A 70 7.41 -3.09 10.08
C ILE A 70 6.24 -3.10 11.07
N GLY A 71 5.14 -3.78 10.75
CA GLY A 71 3.99 -3.92 11.66
C GLY A 71 3.05 -2.71 11.64
N ILE A 72 2.95 -2.00 10.52
CA ILE A 72 1.97 -0.93 10.30
C ILE A 72 0.94 -1.42 9.30
N GLU A 73 -0.36 -1.23 9.58
CA GLU A 73 -1.41 -1.60 8.62
C GLU A 73 -1.22 -0.81 7.31
N SER A 74 -1.32 -1.49 6.17
CA SER A 74 -1.02 -0.91 4.87
C SER A 74 -2.18 -1.07 3.89
N MET A 75 -2.35 -0.09 3.02
CA MET A 75 -3.32 -0.08 1.93
C MET A 75 -2.61 0.01 0.58
N ALA A 76 -2.99 -0.84 -0.37
CA ALA A 76 -2.54 -0.72 -1.75
C ALA A 76 -3.48 0.19 -2.53
N HIS A 77 -2.95 1.14 -3.29
CA HIS A 77 -3.71 1.73 -4.39
C HIS A 77 -3.86 0.68 -5.51
N LEU A 78 -4.96 0.74 -6.25
CA LEU A 78 -5.20 -0.11 -7.41
C LEU A 78 -5.97 0.66 -8.47
N THR A 79 -5.35 0.86 -9.64
CA THR A 79 -5.96 1.53 -10.79
C THR A 79 -6.49 0.51 -11.79
N CYS A 80 -7.59 0.83 -12.51
CA CYS A 80 -8.16 -0.07 -13.51
C CYS A 80 -7.83 0.29 -14.98
N VAL A 81 -7.38 1.50 -15.28
CA VAL A 81 -6.93 1.85 -16.64
C VAL A 81 -5.69 1.02 -17.01
N GLY A 82 -5.71 0.45 -18.22
CA GLY A 82 -4.63 -0.42 -18.71
C GLY A 82 -4.62 -1.82 -18.10
N HIS A 83 -5.75 -2.25 -17.52
CA HIS A 83 -5.93 -3.59 -16.97
C HIS A 83 -7.14 -4.31 -17.57
N ASP A 84 -7.01 -5.61 -17.77
CA ASP A 84 -8.16 -6.51 -17.89
C ASP A 84 -8.64 -7.04 -16.53
N GLN A 85 -9.79 -7.73 -16.52
CA GLN A 85 -10.38 -8.26 -15.29
C GLN A 85 -9.53 -9.35 -14.62
N ASN A 86 -8.82 -10.17 -15.40
CA ASN A 86 -7.98 -11.25 -14.88
C ASN A 86 -6.74 -10.67 -14.21
N GLU A 87 -6.14 -9.63 -14.79
CA GLU A 87 -5.01 -8.92 -14.20
C GLU A 87 -5.38 -8.27 -12.86
N ILE A 88 -6.54 -7.61 -12.77
CA ILE A 88 -7.04 -7.07 -11.50
C ILE A 88 -7.25 -8.18 -10.47
N SER A 89 -7.85 -9.31 -10.89
CA SER A 89 -8.11 -10.44 -10.00
C SER A 89 -6.79 -11.02 -9.45
N SER A 90 -5.78 -11.20 -10.30
CA SER A 90 -4.46 -11.68 -9.91
C SER A 90 -3.74 -10.73 -8.93
N VAL A 91 -3.87 -9.42 -9.12
CA VAL A 91 -3.32 -8.44 -8.17
C VAL A 91 -4.01 -8.54 -6.81
N LEU A 92 -5.35 -8.66 -6.78
CA LEU A 92 -6.10 -8.82 -5.53
C LEU A 92 -5.76 -10.13 -4.81
N GLU A 93 -5.56 -11.22 -5.54
CA GLU A 93 -5.09 -12.50 -4.97
C GLU A 93 -3.70 -12.34 -4.35
N SER A 94 -2.77 -11.71 -5.07
CA SER A 94 -1.40 -11.47 -4.58
C SER A 94 -1.38 -10.59 -3.31
N LEU A 95 -2.26 -9.59 -3.24
CA LEU A 95 -2.45 -8.77 -2.04
C LEU A 95 -2.99 -9.60 -0.87
N LYS A 96 -4.00 -10.44 -1.13
CA LYS A 96 -4.61 -11.30 -0.13
C LYS A 96 -3.62 -12.32 0.44
N GLU A 97 -2.79 -12.95 -0.39
CA GLU A 97 -1.73 -13.88 0.02
C GLU A 97 -0.71 -13.23 0.98
N ARG A 98 -0.55 -11.90 0.89
CA ARG A 98 0.33 -11.09 1.75
C ARG A 98 -0.38 -10.48 2.94
N ASN A 99 -1.59 -10.96 3.24
CA ASN A 99 -2.45 -10.47 4.30
C ASN A 99 -2.84 -9.00 4.14
N ILE A 100 -3.01 -8.49 2.92
CA ILE A 100 -3.47 -7.11 2.70
C ILE A 100 -4.99 -7.10 2.56
N ASP A 101 -5.66 -6.45 3.51
CA ASP A 101 -7.12 -6.38 3.59
C ASP A 101 -7.71 -5.09 3.01
N ASN A 102 -6.85 -4.13 2.63
CA ASN A 102 -7.25 -2.76 2.34
C ASN A 102 -6.75 -2.34 0.96
N VAL A 103 -7.67 -1.93 0.10
CA VAL A 103 -7.41 -1.44 -1.26
C VAL A 103 -8.11 -0.10 -1.47
N LEU A 104 -7.40 0.87 -2.06
CA LEU A 104 -8.00 2.08 -2.61
C LEU A 104 -8.25 1.86 -4.10
N ALA A 105 -9.51 1.62 -4.47
CA ALA A 105 -9.91 1.46 -5.86
C ALA A 105 -9.94 2.82 -6.57
N LEU A 106 -9.19 2.95 -7.66
CA LEU A 106 -9.02 4.18 -8.42
C LEU A 106 -9.23 3.90 -9.92
N ARG A 107 -9.59 4.95 -10.67
CA ARG A 107 -9.63 4.86 -12.14
C ARG A 107 -8.21 4.70 -12.71
N GLY A 108 -7.30 5.59 -12.32
CA GLY A 108 -6.02 5.80 -12.99
C GLY A 108 -6.11 6.91 -14.04
N ASP A 109 -4.96 7.42 -14.47
CA ASP A 109 -4.88 8.40 -15.54
C ASP A 109 -4.94 7.72 -16.92
N PRO A 110 -5.46 8.41 -17.96
CA PRO A 110 -5.54 7.88 -19.33
C PRO A 110 -4.18 7.54 -19.95
#